data_AF-A0AAU9X3Q2-F1
#
_entry.id   AF-A0AAU9X3Q2-F1
#
_cell.length_a   1.000
_cell.length_b   1.000
_cell.length_c   1.000
_cell.angle_alpha   90.00
_cell.angle_beta   90.00
_cell.angle_gamma   90.00
#
_symmetry.space_group_name_H-M   'P 1'
#
loop_
_entity.id
_entity.type
_entity.pdbx_description
1 polymer ?
#
loop_
_entity_poly.entity_id
_entity_poly.type
_entity_poly.pdbx_seq_one_letter_code
_entity_poly.pdbx_strand_id
1 'polypeptide(L)'
;MKLQLFVTLFVYLLHCSFAKVADGPDEFCDEGPPGNYCLPDLTGWHNCYVDHKTGQMVDKITTCPPNTRCVCFDGPPCPDYIEDPCQTFIPPPPTPDKFTMYYNSKLTVCSPMGCKTTYSSGRELQSLTDLKKRDDHGSIYWSSTFVLPRPGGGFNQTEFRWDKEQCVTQEIKTFPVSQVPPFFSFNGTVKVGYLLCDKWIWKTGGHNPGQPTSFQAYYITNQTNAASDLEKASIAPVMIESTYNSGPLGKTSSHMVLNVTAFAIGVDEDSFELPTFCLNRPSIAVV
;
A
#
# COMPACT_ATOMS: atom_id res chain seq x y z
N MET A 1 -50.61 44.78 -39.30
CA MET A 1 -49.64 44.29 -38.29
C MET A 1 -50.21 42.99 -37.74
N LYS A 2 -49.82 41.76 -38.12
CA LYS A 2 -48.50 41.16 -38.46
C LYS A 2 -47.44 41.41 -37.39
N LEU A 3 -46.75 40.32 -37.03
CA LEU A 3 -45.82 40.08 -35.90
C LEU A 3 -46.59 39.82 -34.58
N GLN A 4 -46.56 38.65 -33.93
CA GLN A 4 -45.59 37.56 -33.91
C GLN A 4 -46.31 36.21 -33.62
N LEU A 5 -46.68 35.48 -34.67
CA LEU A 5 -46.82 34.02 -34.64
C LEU A 5 -45.46 33.46 -35.07
N PHE A 6 -44.50 33.28 -34.14
CA PHE A 6 -43.26 32.54 -34.42
C PHE A 6 -42.62 31.88 -33.20
N VAL A 7 -43.19 32.00 -32.00
CA VAL A 7 -42.63 31.41 -30.77
C VAL A 7 -43.53 30.27 -30.26
N THR A 8 -43.99 29.44 -31.18
CA THR A 8 -44.65 28.16 -30.89
C THR A 8 -43.93 26.97 -31.50
N LEU A 9 -42.74 27.14 -32.10
CA LEU A 9 -42.03 26.04 -32.77
C LEU A 9 -40.58 25.78 -32.28
N PHE A 10 -40.00 26.65 -31.45
CA PHE A 10 -38.60 26.47 -30.99
C PHE A 10 -38.46 25.82 -29.61
N VAL A 11 -39.51 25.82 -28.78
CA VAL A 11 -39.48 25.21 -27.44
C VAL A 11 -39.87 23.73 -27.46
N TYR A 12 -40.50 23.26 -28.55
CA TYR A 12 -40.88 21.85 -28.75
C TYR A 12 -39.84 21.00 -29.49
N LEU A 13 -38.75 21.59 -30.00
CA LEU A 13 -37.67 20.89 -30.72
C LEU A 13 -36.34 20.79 -29.95
N LEU A 14 -36.30 21.26 -28.70
CA LEU A 14 -35.23 20.98 -27.74
C LEU A 14 -35.55 19.75 -26.85
N HIS A 15 -36.36 18.85 -27.38
CA HIS A 15 -36.64 17.51 -26.84
C HIS A 15 -35.75 16.41 -27.47
N CYS A 16 -34.65 16.78 -28.14
CA CYS A 16 -33.68 15.82 -28.63
C CYS A 16 -32.31 16.03 -27.99
N SER A 17 -31.85 14.96 -27.32
CA SER A 17 -30.45 14.63 -27.05
C SER A 17 -29.83 15.11 -25.74
N PHE A 18 -30.60 15.16 -24.64
CA PHE A 18 -30.06 14.56 -23.42
C PHE A 18 -30.64 13.17 -23.34
N ALA A 19 -30.05 12.26 -24.13
CA ALA A 19 -30.02 10.88 -23.69
C ALA A 19 -29.52 10.95 -22.25
N LYS A 20 -30.32 10.44 -21.32
CA LYS A 20 -29.78 9.94 -20.06
C LYS A 20 -28.54 9.16 -20.48
N VAL A 21 -27.35 9.71 -20.20
CA VAL A 21 -26.19 8.88 -20.01
C VAL A 21 -26.65 8.02 -18.86
N ALA A 22 -27.09 6.81 -19.21
CA ALA A 22 -27.22 5.78 -18.21
C ALA A 22 -25.84 5.76 -17.58
N ASP A 23 -25.77 6.10 -16.29
CA ASP A 23 -24.66 5.69 -15.45
C ASP A 23 -24.64 4.16 -15.57
N GLY A 24 -23.95 3.69 -16.62
CA GLY A 24 -23.48 2.32 -16.67
C GLY A 24 -22.58 2.13 -15.45
N PRO A 25 -22.39 0.89 -14.98
CA PRO A 25 -21.29 0.65 -14.06
C PRO A 25 -20.05 1.27 -14.68
N ASP A 26 -19.34 2.15 -13.97
CA ASP A 26 -18.02 2.63 -14.41
C ASP A 26 -17.17 1.37 -14.66
N GLU A 27 -17.10 0.92 -15.92
CA GLU A 27 -16.37 -0.29 -16.27
C GLU A 27 -14.90 0.10 -16.17
N PHE A 28 -14.16 -0.57 -15.28
CA PHE A 28 -12.74 -0.33 -15.02
C PHE A 28 -11.94 -0.10 -16.32
N CYS A 29 -12.28 -0.82 -17.39
CA CYS A 29 -11.67 -0.72 -18.71
C CYS A 29 -11.87 0.62 -19.44
N ASP A 30 -12.90 1.40 -19.14
CA ASP A 30 -13.14 2.72 -19.75
C ASP A 30 -12.11 3.77 -19.30
N GLU A 31 -11.50 3.58 -18.13
CA GLU A 31 -10.54 4.53 -17.57
C GLU A 31 -9.14 4.41 -18.17
N GLY A 32 -8.82 3.30 -18.85
CA GLY A 32 -7.45 2.95 -19.23
C GLY A 32 -7.34 2.30 -20.61
N PRO A 33 -6.11 1.97 -21.05
CA PRO A 33 -5.91 1.32 -22.34
C PRO A 33 -6.38 -0.14 -22.32
N PRO A 34 -6.64 -0.75 -23.49
CA PRO A 34 -6.84 -2.19 -23.59
C PRO A 34 -5.69 -2.98 -22.97
N GLY A 35 -6.00 -4.13 -22.39
CA GLY A 35 -5.02 -4.98 -21.71
C GLY A 35 -5.66 -5.91 -20.68
N ASN A 36 -4.82 -6.72 -20.05
CA ASN A 36 -5.22 -7.58 -18.94
C ASN A 36 -4.80 -6.92 -17.62
N TYR A 37 -5.70 -6.86 -16.65
CA TYR A 37 -5.45 -6.20 -15.36
C TYR A 37 -5.95 -7.07 -14.21
N CYS A 38 -5.20 -7.20 -13.12
CA CYS A 38 -5.68 -7.98 -11.99
C CYS A 38 -6.84 -7.29 -11.26
N LEU A 39 -7.73 -8.09 -10.69
CA LEU A 39 -8.65 -7.62 -9.66
C LEU A 39 -7.85 -7.23 -8.39
N PRO A 40 -8.37 -6.29 -7.56
CA PRO A 40 -7.67 -5.85 -6.34
C PRO A 40 -7.37 -6.98 -5.34
N ASP A 41 -8.20 -8.02 -5.31
CA ASP A 41 -8.03 -9.19 -4.45
C ASP A 41 -7.22 -10.33 -5.09
N LEU A 42 -6.74 -10.12 -6.32
CA LEU A 42 -6.00 -11.08 -7.16
C LEU A 42 -6.75 -12.38 -7.49
N THR A 43 -8.05 -12.47 -7.19
CA THR A 43 -8.83 -13.70 -7.45
C THR A 43 -9.22 -13.88 -8.91
N GLY A 44 -8.91 -12.90 -9.76
CA GLY A 44 -9.22 -12.87 -11.17
C GLY A 44 -8.60 -11.66 -11.85
N TRP A 45 -9.02 -11.40 -13.08
CA TRP A 45 -8.51 -10.30 -13.89
C TRP A 45 -9.56 -9.78 -14.88
N HIS A 46 -9.46 -8.50 -15.21
CA HIS A 46 -10.17 -7.79 -16.27
C HIS A 46 -9.48 -8.01 -17.60
N ASN A 47 -10.23 -8.43 -18.62
CA ASN A 47 -9.82 -8.39 -20.01
C ASN A 47 -10.47 -7.18 -20.68
N CYS A 48 -9.69 -6.11 -20.82
CA CYS A 48 -10.13 -4.88 -21.46
C CYS A 48 -9.79 -4.92 -22.95
N TYR A 49 -10.78 -4.94 -23.82
CA TYR A 49 -10.58 -4.90 -25.26
C TYR A 49 -11.65 -4.08 -25.97
N VAL A 50 -11.30 -3.55 -27.16
CA VAL A 50 -12.25 -2.82 -28.00
C VAL A 50 -12.98 -3.82 -28.90
N ASP A 51 -14.29 -3.92 -28.79
CA ASP A 51 -15.11 -4.74 -29.69
C ASP A 51 -15.09 -4.13 -31.10
N HIS A 52 -14.60 -4.90 -32.08
CA HIS A 52 -14.44 -4.43 -33.45
C HIS A 52 -15.74 -4.13 -34.20
N LYS A 53 -16.89 -4.64 -33.73
CA LYS A 53 -18.21 -4.42 -34.34
C LYS A 53 -18.88 -3.17 -33.79
N THR A 54 -18.80 -2.95 -32.48
CA THR A 54 -19.45 -1.80 -31.81
C THR A 54 -18.51 -0.62 -31.64
N GLY A 55 -17.20 -0.84 -31.69
CA GLY A 55 -16.17 0.15 -31.39
C GLY A 55 -16.11 0.53 -29.90
N GLN A 56 -16.82 -0.19 -29.03
CA GLN A 56 -16.91 0.09 -27.60
C GLN A 56 -15.86 -0.71 -26.84
N MET A 57 -15.40 -0.16 -25.72
CA MET A 57 -14.62 -0.91 -24.74
C MET A 57 -15.51 -1.97 -24.11
N VAL A 58 -14.94 -3.14 -23.85
CA VAL A 58 -15.60 -4.24 -23.15
C VAL A 58 -14.72 -4.67 -21.99
N ASP A 59 -15.30 -4.74 -20.79
CA ASP A 59 -14.71 -5.41 -19.64
C ASP A 59 -15.22 -6.85 -19.52
N LYS A 60 -14.30 -7.82 -19.62
CA LYS A 60 -14.60 -9.22 -19.30
C LYS A 60 -13.77 -9.70 -18.12
N ILE A 61 -14.44 -9.95 -17.00
CA ILE A 61 -13.82 -10.50 -15.79
C ILE A 61 -13.69 -12.02 -15.90
N THR A 62 -12.49 -12.53 -15.58
CA THR A 62 -12.19 -13.96 -15.48
C THR A 62 -11.72 -14.30 -14.08
N THR A 63 -12.36 -15.27 -13.43
CA THR A 63 -11.96 -15.78 -12.11
C THR A 63 -10.84 -16.81 -12.26
N CYS A 64 -9.81 -16.70 -11.43
CA CYS A 64 -8.71 -17.65 -11.40
C CYS A 64 -9.12 -18.98 -10.76
N PRO A 65 -8.62 -20.12 -11.27
CA PRO A 65 -8.82 -21.43 -10.63
C PRO A 65 -8.29 -21.48 -9.18
N PRO A 66 -8.75 -22.44 -8.36
CA PRO A 66 -8.21 -22.68 -7.03
C PRO A 66 -6.69 -22.85 -7.04
N ASN A 67 -6.00 -22.34 -6.01
CA ASN A 67 -4.54 -22.32 -5.87
C ASN A 67 -3.75 -21.52 -6.92
N THR A 68 -4.45 -20.72 -7.73
CA THR A 68 -3.85 -19.73 -8.62
C THR A 68 -4.33 -18.34 -8.24
N ARG A 69 -3.60 -17.32 -8.66
CA ARG A 69 -4.02 -15.92 -8.55
C ARG A 69 -3.54 -15.15 -9.77
N CYS A 70 -4.10 -13.98 -9.99
CA CYS A 70 -3.57 -13.07 -10.99
C CYS A 70 -2.15 -12.64 -10.58
N VAL A 71 -1.14 -12.92 -11.42
CA VAL A 71 0.28 -12.68 -11.08
C VAL A 71 0.77 -11.28 -11.43
N CYS A 72 -0.05 -10.51 -12.13
CA CYS A 72 0.22 -9.10 -12.36
C CYS A 72 -0.06 -8.32 -11.07
N PHE A 73 0.08 -7.01 -11.13
CA PHE A 73 -0.16 -6.15 -9.97
C PHE A 73 -1.52 -5.46 -10.07
N ASP A 74 -1.99 -4.88 -8.98
CA ASP A 74 -3.27 -4.16 -8.94
C ASP A 74 -3.18 -2.80 -9.63
N GLY A 75 -3.79 -2.64 -10.81
CA GLY A 75 -3.79 -1.38 -11.56
C GLY A 75 -2.92 -1.35 -12.83
N PRO A 76 -1.62 -1.66 -12.82
CA PRO A 76 -0.84 -1.62 -14.05
C PRO A 76 -1.20 -2.81 -14.97
N PRO A 77 -1.07 -2.66 -16.30
CA PRO A 77 -1.35 -3.74 -17.22
C PRO A 77 -0.38 -4.91 -17.00
N CYS A 78 -0.90 -6.13 -17.14
CA CYS A 78 -0.09 -7.32 -17.27
C CYS A 78 0.90 -7.15 -18.44
N PRO A 79 2.17 -7.53 -18.26
CA PRO A 79 3.12 -7.57 -19.37
C PRO A 79 2.64 -8.48 -20.50
N ASP A 80 2.89 -8.09 -21.75
CA ASP A 80 2.43 -8.82 -22.96
C ASP A 80 2.93 -10.27 -23.05
N TYR A 81 4.03 -10.61 -22.36
CA TYR A 81 4.56 -11.98 -22.31
C TYR A 81 3.75 -12.91 -21.38
N ILE A 82 2.79 -12.39 -20.62
CA ILE A 82 1.89 -13.16 -19.76
C ILE A 82 0.59 -13.40 -20.53
N GLU A 83 0.49 -14.57 -21.17
CA GLU A 83 -0.71 -14.97 -21.92
C GLU A 83 -1.90 -15.26 -20.99
N ASP A 84 -1.67 -15.99 -19.89
CA ASP A 84 -2.65 -16.24 -18.84
C ASP A 84 -2.19 -15.60 -17.51
N PRO A 85 -2.89 -14.56 -17.04
CA PRO A 85 -2.60 -13.94 -15.74
C PRO A 85 -2.79 -14.88 -14.55
N CYS A 86 -3.62 -15.92 -14.65
CA CYS A 86 -3.84 -16.84 -13.54
C CYS A 86 -2.72 -17.88 -13.46
N GLN A 87 -1.78 -17.68 -12.53
CA GLN A 87 -0.69 -18.64 -12.32
C GLN A 87 -0.58 -19.05 -10.86
N THR A 88 0.17 -20.13 -10.63
CA THR A 88 0.56 -20.56 -9.29
C THR A 88 1.41 -19.48 -8.63
N PHE A 89 1.22 -19.28 -7.32
CA PHE A 89 1.98 -18.30 -6.56
C PHE A 89 2.68 -18.97 -5.37
N ILE A 90 3.77 -18.35 -4.95
CA ILE A 90 4.49 -18.71 -3.72
C ILE A 90 4.29 -17.54 -2.76
N PRO A 91 3.74 -17.76 -1.55
CA PRO A 91 3.63 -16.70 -0.57
C PRO A 91 5.01 -16.28 -0.05
N PRO A 92 5.19 -15.02 0.38
CA PRO A 92 6.37 -14.61 1.12
C PRO A 92 6.61 -15.51 2.34
N PRO A 93 7.87 -15.72 2.73
CA PRO A 93 8.16 -16.49 3.93
C PRO A 93 7.54 -15.81 5.16
N PRO A 94 7.01 -16.59 6.13
CA PRO A 94 6.45 -16.02 7.33
C PRO A 94 7.56 -15.35 8.14
N THR A 95 7.30 -14.12 8.58
CA THR A 95 8.15 -13.46 9.58
C THR A 95 7.71 -13.93 10.97
N PRO A 96 8.59 -13.88 11.99
CA PRO A 96 8.22 -14.26 13.35
C PRO A 96 7.01 -13.47 13.87
N ASP A 97 6.12 -14.11 14.62
CA ASP A 97 4.94 -13.46 15.20
C ASP A 97 5.29 -12.38 16.22
N LYS A 98 6.41 -12.57 16.93
CA LYS A 98 6.98 -11.61 17.89
C LYS A 98 8.38 -11.22 17.44
N PHE A 99 8.62 -9.94 17.24
CA PHE A 99 9.95 -9.45 16.91
C PHE A 99 10.20 -8.01 17.37
N THR A 100 11.48 -7.71 17.51
CA THR A 100 12.02 -6.36 17.67
C THR A 100 12.96 -6.06 16.50
N MET A 101 12.72 -4.96 15.80
CA MET A 101 13.48 -4.52 14.62
C MET A 101 14.04 -3.12 14.87
N TYR A 102 15.36 -2.96 14.74
CA TYR A 102 16.01 -1.65 14.71
C TYR A 102 16.30 -1.26 13.28
N TYR A 103 16.10 0.01 12.95
CA TYR A 103 16.25 0.46 11.58
C TYR A 103 16.79 1.88 11.46
N ASN A 104 17.35 2.15 10.29
CA ASN A 104 17.62 3.49 9.79
C ASN A 104 16.85 3.67 8.48
N SER A 105 16.19 4.80 8.30
CA SER A 105 15.49 5.12 7.07
C SER A 105 15.89 6.45 6.47
N LYS A 106 15.80 6.50 5.14
CA LYS A 106 15.96 7.69 4.31
C LYS A 106 14.66 7.88 3.55
N LEU A 107 14.00 9.00 3.77
CA LEU A 107 12.81 9.43 3.03
C LEU A 107 13.17 10.65 2.19
N THR A 108 13.09 10.52 0.87
CA THR A 108 13.20 11.62 -0.08
C THR A 108 11.82 11.95 -0.61
N VAL A 109 11.34 13.18 -0.38
CA VAL A 109 10.08 13.70 -0.93
C VAL A 109 10.41 14.78 -1.94
N CYS A 110 9.96 14.62 -3.18
CA CYS A 110 10.10 15.60 -4.24
C CYS A 110 8.76 16.26 -4.55
N SER A 111 8.79 17.55 -4.82
CA SER A 111 7.66 18.36 -5.28
C SER A 111 8.15 19.35 -6.35
N PRO A 112 7.27 20.16 -6.96
CA PRO A 112 7.69 21.22 -7.87
C PRO A 112 8.66 22.23 -7.24
N MET A 113 8.71 22.32 -5.91
CA MET A 113 9.62 23.20 -5.17
C MET A 113 11.01 22.59 -4.93
N GLY A 114 11.23 21.34 -5.34
CA GLY A 114 12.48 20.60 -5.15
C GLY A 114 12.30 19.37 -4.26
N CYS A 115 13.43 18.72 -3.94
CA CYS A 115 13.45 17.49 -3.14
C CYS A 115 14.01 17.75 -1.74
N LYS A 116 13.33 17.21 -0.73
CA LYS A 116 13.78 17.20 0.66
C LYS A 116 14.07 15.76 1.07
N THR A 117 15.23 15.53 1.68
CA THR A 117 15.59 14.24 2.27
C THR A 117 15.60 14.34 3.78
N THR A 118 14.95 13.40 4.45
CA THR A 118 14.94 13.23 5.90
C THR A 118 15.55 11.88 6.23
N TYR A 119 16.42 11.86 7.23
CA TYR A 119 16.95 10.62 7.81
C TYR A 119 16.29 10.40 9.15
N SER A 120 15.99 9.14 9.45
CA SER A 120 15.47 8.72 10.75
C SER A 120 16.09 7.41 11.17
N SER A 121 16.04 7.17 12.47
CA SER A 121 16.39 5.90 13.09
C SER A 121 15.26 5.52 14.02
N GLY A 122 15.05 4.23 14.22
CA GLY A 122 13.91 3.79 15.00
C GLY A 122 14.00 2.34 15.43
N ARG A 123 12.96 1.95 16.18
CA ARG A 123 12.77 0.62 16.70
C ARG A 123 11.30 0.26 16.62
N GLU A 124 11.01 -0.83 15.93
CA GLU A 124 9.68 -1.43 15.89
C GLU A 124 9.64 -2.67 16.79
N LEU A 125 8.57 -2.80 17.56
CA LEU A 125 8.18 -4.02 18.28
C LEU A 125 6.81 -4.44 17.77
N GLN A 126 6.67 -5.71 17.43
CA GLN A 126 5.38 -6.26 17.02
C GLN A 126 5.13 -7.60 17.70
N SER A 127 3.91 -7.78 18.21
CA SER A 127 3.34 -9.06 18.62
C SER A 127 2.05 -9.29 17.85
N LEU A 128 2.05 -10.27 16.94
CA LEU A 128 0.85 -10.70 16.23
C LEU A 128 -0.07 -11.56 17.08
N THR A 129 0.48 -12.30 18.04
CA THR A 129 -0.33 -13.12 18.97
C THR A 129 -1.19 -12.24 19.86
N ASP A 130 -0.66 -11.09 20.29
CA ASP A 130 -1.35 -10.15 21.18
C ASP A 130 -1.91 -8.93 20.44
N LEU A 131 -1.67 -8.83 19.14
CA LEU A 131 -2.02 -7.71 18.25
C LEU A 131 -1.58 -6.35 18.81
N LYS A 132 -0.32 -6.30 19.27
CA LYS A 132 0.32 -5.08 19.78
C LYS A 132 1.45 -4.65 18.85
N LYS A 133 1.56 -3.36 18.62
CA LYS A 133 2.68 -2.75 17.89
C LYS A 133 3.15 -1.50 18.58
N ARG A 134 4.45 -1.26 18.54
CA ARG A 134 5.08 0.00 18.91
C ARG A 134 6.15 0.32 17.88
N ASP A 135 6.14 1.53 17.37
CA ASP A 135 7.21 2.05 16.52
C ASP A 135 7.76 3.32 17.16
N ASP A 136 9.00 3.24 17.65
CA ASP A 136 9.78 4.38 18.11
C ASP A 136 10.51 4.97 16.90
N HIS A 137 10.23 6.23 16.56
CA HIS A 137 10.85 6.89 15.43
C HIS A 137 11.53 8.19 15.90
N GLY A 138 12.80 8.33 15.52
CA GLY A 138 13.59 9.53 15.71
C GLY A 138 13.96 10.17 14.39
N SER A 139 13.51 11.40 14.15
CA SER A 139 14.05 12.25 13.08
C SER A 139 14.57 13.58 13.66
N ILE A 140 13.75 14.64 13.64
CA ILE A 140 13.99 15.93 14.28
C ILE A 140 13.62 15.84 15.78
N TYR A 141 12.61 15.04 16.10
CA TYR A 141 12.17 14.72 17.46
C TYR A 141 12.00 13.20 17.58
N TRP A 142 11.99 12.74 18.82
CA TRP A 142 11.67 11.37 19.17
C TRP A 142 10.15 11.28 19.41
N SER A 143 9.49 10.40 18.69
CA SER A 143 8.08 10.05 18.88
C SER A 143 7.95 8.54 18.90
N SER A 144 6.83 8.06 19.43
CA SER A 144 6.45 6.69 19.14
C SER A 144 4.97 6.55 18.86
N THR A 145 4.64 5.51 18.12
CA THR A 145 3.27 5.14 17.78
C THR A 145 2.99 3.78 18.37
N PHE A 146 2.00 3.71 19.26
CA PHE A 146 1.47 2.46 19.79
C PHE A 146 0.22 2.07 19.01
N VAL A 147 0.05 0.78 18.75
CA VAL A 147 -1.22 0.20 18.30
C VAL A 147 -1.57 -0.91 19.27
N LEU A 148 -2.65 -0.72 20.01
CA LEU A 148 -3.09 -1.63 21.06
C LEU A 148 -4.54 -2.08 20.82
N PRO A 149 -4.88 -3.34 21.13
CA PRO A 149 -6.23 -3.85 20.95
C PRO A 149 -7.21 -3.17 21.92
N ARG A 150 -8.47 -3.01 21.48
CA ARG A 150 -9.54 -2.46 22.32
C ARG A 150 -10.52 -3.51 22.79
N PRO A 151 -11.09 -3.35 24.01
CA PRO A 151 -12.29 -4.07 24.40
C PRO A 151 -13.42 -3.79 23.40
N GLY A 152 -14.03 -4.85 22.84
CA GLY A 152 -15.10 -4.72 21.85
C GLY A 152 -14.66 -4.68 20.38
N GLY A 153 -13.34 -4.78 20.11
CA GLY A 153 -12.79 -4.90 18.75
C GLY A 153 -12.13 -3.64 18.21
N GLY A 154 -11.31 -3.80 17.16
CA GLY A 154 -10.47 -2.74 16.61
C GLY A 154 -9.29 -2.38 17.52
N PHE A 155 -8.64 -1.25 17.22
CA PHE A 155 -7.38 -0.86 17.86
C PHE A 155 -7.36 0.64 18.15
N ASN A 156 -6.62 1.01 19.19
CA ASN A 156 -6.19 2.38 19.44
C ASN A 156 -4.80 2.56 18.85
N GLN A 157 -4.66 3.52 17.95
CA GLN A 157 -3.36 4.04 17.53
C GLN A 157 -3.07 5.32 18.28
N THR A 158 -2.09 5.27 19.19
CA THR A 158 -1.67 6.42 19.99
C THR A 158 -0.30 6.89 19.50
N GLU A 159 -0.27 8.05 18.85
CA GLU A 159 0.98 8.75 18.56
C GLU A 159 1.34 9.63 19.75
N PHE A 160 2.60 9.60 20.17
CA PHE A 160 3.07 10.48 21.20
C PHE A 160 4.41 11.11 20.88
N ARG A 161 4.59 12.32 21.41
CA ARG A 161 5.80 13.12 21.31
C ARG A 161 6.46 13.26 22.66
N TRP A 162 7.65 12.71 22.80
CA TRP A 162 8.40 12.71 24.06
C TRP A 162 8.72 14.12 24.56
N ASP A 163 9.02 15.05 23.64
CA ASP A 163 9.43 16.42 23.98
C ASP A 163 8.30 17.30 24.49
N LYS A 164 7.04 16.98 24.14
CA LYS A 164 5.86 17.77 24.47
C LYS A 164 4.93 17.11 25.47
N GLU A 165 5.22 15.87 25.87
CA GLU A 165 4.30 15.03 26.65
C GLU A 165 2.87 15.05 26.07
N GLN A 166 2.80 14.99 24.75
CA GLN A 166 1.55 15.05 23.99
C GLN A 166 1.22 13.66 23.45
N CYS A 167 -0.02 13.24 23.63
CA CYS A 167 -0.54 11.99 23.09
C CYS A 167 -1.80 12.29 22.26
N VAL A 168 -1.86 11.72 21.06
CA VAL A 168 -3.02 11.78 20.17
C VAL A 168 -3.43 10.35 19.90
N THR A 169 -4.67 10.01 20.25
CA THR A 169 -5.20 8.66 20.03
C THR A 169 -6.30 8.72 18.99
N GLN A 170 -6.21 7.83 18.00
CA GLN A 170 -7.24 7.59 17.01
C GLN A 170 -7.63 6.12 16.99
N GLU A 171 -8.86 5.85 16.59
CA GLU A 171 -9.37 4.50 16.45
C GLU A 171 -9.11 3.98 15.04
N ILE A 172 -8.57 2.76 14.94
CA ILE A 172 -8.38 2.08 13.66
C ILE A 172 -9.07 0.71 13.68
N LYS A 173 -9.55 0.28 12.51
CA LYS A 173 -10.30 -0.98 12.37
C LYS A 173 -9.40 -2.19 12.19
N THR A 174 -8.27 -2.01 11.52
CA THR A 174 -7.34 -3.08 11.13
C THR A 174 -6.00 -2.90 11.81
N PHE A 175 -5.38 -4.01 12.20
CA PHE A 175 -4.05 -4.00 12.77
C PHE A 175 -3.01 -3.79 11.65
N PRO A 176 -2.11 -2.79 11.76
CA PRO A 176 -1.12 -2.49 10.72
C PRO A 176 0.09 -3.44 10.85
N VAL A 177 -0.07 -4.64 10.28
CA VAL A 177 0.96 -5.68 10.22
C VAL A 177 2.18 -5.20 9.41
N SER A 178 3.38 -5.38 9.96
CA SER A 178 4.66 -5.10 9.27
C SER A 178 5.26 -6.29 8.52
N GLN A 179 4.61 -7.45 8.60
CA GLN A 179 5.01 -8.62 7.82
C GLN A 179 4.77 -8.38 6.33
N VAL A 180 5.55 -9.05 5.48
CA VAL A 180 5.35 -8.98 4.03
C VAL A 180 3.95 -9.50 3.69
N PRO A 181 3.07 -8.67 3.10
CA PRO A 181 1.71 -9.11 2.81
C PRO A 181 1.68 -10.28 1.82
N PRO A 182 0.72 -11.22 1.96
CA PRO A 182 0.71 -12.47 1.19
C PRO A 182 0.53 -12.26 -0.32
N PHE A 183 0.00 -11.11 -0.73
CA PHE A 183 -0.19 -10.73 -2.12
C PHE A 183 1.10 -10.27 -2.84
N PHE A 184 2.20 -10.08 -2.12
CA PHE A 184 3.49 -9.76 -2.74
C PHE A 184 4.00 -10.91 -3.60
N SER A 185 4.71 -10.58 -4.67
CA SER A 185 5.26 -11.54 -5.64
C SER A 185 6.78 -11.59 -5.56
N PHE A 186 7.36 -12.78 -5.62
CA PHE A 186 8.80 -12.98 -5.68
C PHE A 186 9.38 -12.39 -6.97
N ASN A 187 10.49 -11.67 -6.86
CA ASN A 187 11.14 -10.95 -7.97
C ASN A 187 12.65 -11.20 -7.99
N GLY A 188 13.03 -12.43 -7.68
CA GLY A 188 14.41 -12.90 -7.73
C GLY A 188 15.20 -12.64 -6.45
N THR A 189 16.44 -13.14 -6.47
CA THR A 189 17.39 -13.03 -5.36
C THR A 189 18.47 -12.01 -5.72
N VAL A 190 18.72 -11.07 -4.81
CA VAL A 190 19.60 -9.91 -5.01
C VAL A 190 20.58 -9.76 -3.85
N LYS A 191 21.74 -9.15 -4.08
CA LYS A 191 22.67 -8.82 -3.00
C LYS A 191 22.32 -7.46 -2.37
N VAL A 192 22.16 -7.42 -1.05
CA VAL A 192 22.01 -6.20 -0.25
C VAL A 192 23.19 -6.12 0.69
N GLY A 193 24.16 -5.26 0.37
CA GLY A 193 25.47 -5.28 1.02
C GLY A 193 26.18 -6.63 0.79
N TYR A 194 26.47 -7.34 1.87
CA TYR A 194 27.08 -8.68 1.84
C TYR A 194 26.06 -9.82 1.93
N LEU A 195 24.77 -9.53 2.15
CA LEU A 195 23.71 -10.52 2.30
C LEU A 195 23.04 -10.83 0.97
N LEU A 196 22.65 -12.08 0.77
CA LEU A 196 21.85 -12.53 -0.37
C LEU A 196 20.36 -12.53 0.03
N CYS A 197 19.56 -11.64 -0.53
CA CYS A 197 18.16 -11.47 -0.11
C CYS A 197 17.19 -11.86 -1.22
N ASP A 198 16.08 -12.49 -0.83
CA ASP A 198 14.94 -12.69 -1.72
C ASP A 198 14.11 -11.40 -1.76
N LYS A 199 13.87 -10.90 -2.97
CA LYS A 199 13.13 -9.65 -3.20
C LYS A 199 11.66 -9.96 -3.47
N TRP A 200 10.78 -9.39 -2.65
CA TRP A 200 9.34 -9.50 -2.77
C TRP A 200 8.78 -8.14 -3.14
N ILE A 201 7.99 -8.04 -4.20
CA ILE A 201 7.49 -6.75 -4.70
C ILE A 201 5.97 -6.70 -4.80
N TRP A 202 5.47 -5.48 -4.72
CA TRP A 202 4.10 -5.13 -5.01
C TRP A 202 4.06 -3.77 -5.72
N LYS A 203 3.13 -3.62 -6.66
CA LYS A 203 2.86 -2.35 -7.34
C LYS A 203 1.37 -2.08 -7.25
N THR A 204 1.00 -0.81 -7.21
CA THR A 204 -0.40 -0.43 -7.41
C THR A 204 -0.57 0.78 -8.30
N GLY A 205 -1.76 0.91 -8.90
CA GLY A 205 -2.20 2.06 -9.67
C GLY A 205 -1.56 2.15 -11.05
N GLY A 206 -1.65 3.32 -11.67
CA GLY A 206 -1.13 3.55 -13.02
C GLY A 206 -1.90 2.82 -14.12
N HIS A 207 -3.17 2.46 -13.87
CA HIS A 207 -4.08 1.98 -14.92
C HIS A 207 -4.21 3.01 -16.04
N ASN A 208 -4.22 4.29 -15.66
CA ASN A 208 -4.17 5.39 -16.61
C ASN A 208 -3.11 6.43 -16.20
N PRO A 209 -2.68 7.31 -17.14
CA PRO A 209 -1.62 8.27 -16.88
C PRO A 209 -1.92 9.25 -15.74
N GLY A 210 -3.20 9.46 -15.40
CA GLY A 210 -3.64 10.37 -14.35
C GLY A 210 -3.54 9.77 -12.94
N GLN A 211 -3.50 8.44 -12.82
CA GLN A 211 -3.55 7.76 -11.54
C GLN A 211 -2.19 7.77 -10.82
N PRO A 212 -2.19 7.87 -9.48
CA PRO A 212 -1.01 7.62 -8.67
C PRO A 212 -0.47 6.20 -8.88
N THR A 213 0.83 6.05 -8.67
CA THR A 213 1.48 4.72 -8.64
C THR A 213 2.18 4.52 -7.31
N SER A 214 2.13 3.29 -6.81
CA SER A 214 2.94 2.87 -5.67
C SER A 214 3.78 1.65 -6.02
N PHE A 215 4.93 1.54 -5.38
CA PHE A 215 5.79 0.38 -5.41
C PHE A 215 6.26 0.10 -4.01
N GLN A 216 6.25 -1.16 -3.60
CA GLN A 216 6.87 -1.60 -2.36
C GLN A 216 7.72 -2.83 -2.64
N ALA A 217 8.85 -2.93 -1.94
CA ALA A 217 9.70 -4.08 -1.98
C ALA A 217 10.23 -4.43 -0.59
N TYR A 218 10.17 -5.71 -0.25
CA TYR A 218 10.81 -6.30 0.92
C TYR A 218 11.98 -7.15 0.47
N TYR A 219 13.11 -6.99 1.16
CA TYR A 219 14.32 -7.76 0.93
C TYR A 219 14.54 -8.61 2.17
N ILE A 220 14.29 -9.91 2.06
CA ILE A 220 14.31 -10.85 3.19
C ILE A 220 15.56 -11.73 3.08
N THR A 221 16.22 -12.03 4.20
CA THR A 221 17.36 -12.95 4.22
C THR A 221 17.01 -14.28 3.55
N ASN A 222 17.84 -14.70 2.60
CA ASN A 222 17.79 -16.06 2.09
C ASN A 222 18.35 -17.02 3.15
N GLN A 223 17.77 -18.22 3.29
CA GLN A 223 18.16 -19.22 4.29
C GLN A 223 19.65 -19.65 4.21
N THR A 224 20.32 -19.35 3.10
CA THR A 224 21.75 -19.64 2.87
C THR A 224 22.73 -18.66 3.53
N ASN A 225 22.27 -17.57 4.17
CA ASN A 225 23.13 -16.52 4.77
C ASN A 225 23.61 -16.78 6.22
N ALA A 226 23.66 -18.03 6.69
CA ALA A 226 23.89 -18.38 8.10
C ALA A 226 25.34 -18.15 8.63
N ALA A 227 25.93 -16.96 8.39
CA ALA A 227 27.31 -16.62 8.78
C ALA A 227 27.50 -15.16 9.28
N SER A 228 26.47 -14.49 9.80
CA SER A 228 26.60 -13.16 10.42
C SER A 228 25.63 -13.02 11.59
N ASP A 229 25.84 -12.08 12.51
CA ASP A 229 25.08 -11.90 13.78
C ASP A 229 23.52 -11.88 13.68
N LEU A 230 22.96 -11.81 12.46
CA LEU A 230 21.58 -12.16 12.11
C LEU A 230 21.27 -13.68 12.21
N GLU A 231 22.25 -14.51 12.57
CA GLU A 231 22.28 -15.98 12.63
C GLU A 231 21.14 -16.62 13.41
N LYS A 232 20.47 -15.87 14.31
CA LYS A 232 19.33 -16.38 15.09
C LYS A 232 17.97 -16.25 14.38
N ALA A 233 17.87 -15.45 13.32
CA ALA A 233 16.66 -15.31 12.53
C ALA A 233 16.92 -15.81 11.10
N SER A 234 16.55 -17.07 10.84
CA SER A 234 16.66 -17.68 9.51
C SER A 234 15.89 -16.93 8.42
N ILE A 235 14.93 -16.08 8.82
CA ILE A 235 14.08 -15.26 7.95
C ILE A 235 13.87 -13.89 8.63
N ALA A 236 14.56 -12.87 8.14
CA ALA A 236 14.48 -11.50 8.67
C ALA A 236 14.46 -10.47 7.51
N PRO A 237 13.68 -9.38 7.62
CA PRO A 237 13.81 -8.26 6.70
C PRO A 237 15.18 -7.59 6.85
N VAL A 238 15.82 -7.28 5.73
CA VAL A 238 17.11 -6.56 5.67
C VAL A 238 16.88 -5.13 5.19
N MET A 239 15.97 -4.96 4.23
CA MET A 239 15.63 -3.67 3.66
C MET A 239 14.16 -3.65 3.26
N ILE A 240 13.53 -2.49 3.40
CA ILE A 240 12.20 -2.20 2.87
C ILE A 240 12.33 -0.95 2.01
N GLU A 241 11.79 -1.00 0.80
CA GLU A 241 11.79 0.10 -0.13
C GLU A 241 10.36 0.41 -0.54
N SER A 242 9.99 1.69 -0.48
CA SER A 242 8.66 2.15 -0.88
C SER A 242 8.78 3.40 -1.75
N THR A 243 8.08 3.40 -2.87
CA THR A 243 7.95 4.56 -3.75
C THR A 243 6.48 4.87 -3.93
N TYR A 244 6.15 6.16 -3.91
CA TYR A 244 4.84 6.66 -4.29
C TYR A 244 5.00 7.83 -5.24
N ASN A 245 4.21 7.85 -6.31
CA ASN A 245 4.10 8.98 -7.22
C ASN A 245 2.64 9.40 -7.30
N SER A 246 2.34 10.67 -7.05
CA SER A 246 0.97 11.20 -7.02
C SER A 246 0.29 11.32 -8.40
N GLY A 247 0.93 10.86 -9.46
CA GLY A 247 0.53 11.14 -10.84
C GLY A 247 0.78 12.59 -11.28
N PRO A 248 0.36 12.95 -12.52
CA PRO A 248 0.66 14.23 -13.18
C PRO A 248 0.09 15.45 -12.49
N LEU A 249 -1.03 15.29 -11.76
CA LEU A 249 -1.72 16.38 -11.07
C LEU A 249 -1.04 16.73 -9.75
N GLY A 250 -0.69 15.73 -8.93
CA GLY A 250 -0.07 15.99 -7.63
C GLY A 250 1.40 16.45 -7.74
N LYS A 251 2.12 16.04 -8.80
CA LYS A 251 3.55 16.35 -9.06
C LYS A 251 4.45 16.12 -7.85
N THR A 252 4.06 15.25 -6.93
CA THR A 252 4.84 14.86 -5.77
C THR A 252 5.22 13.40 -5.88
N SER A 253 6.40 13.08 -5.39
CA SER A 253 6.84 11.71 -5.22
C SER A 253 7.53 11.54 -3.88
N SER A 254 7.46 10.34 -3.35
CA SER A 254 8.23 9.94 -2.19
C SER A 254 8.97 8.64 -2.49
N HIS A 255 10.20 8.55 -2.01
CA HIS A 255 11.01 7.34 -2.01
C HIS A 255 11.55 7.14 -0.61
N MET A 256 11.21 6.01 -0.02
CA MET A 256 11.64 5.59 1.31
C MET A 256 12.49 4.33 1.18
N VAL A 257 13.65 4.34 1.82
CA VAL A 257 14.45 3.14 2.05
C VAL A 257 14.65 3.00 3.54
N LEU A 258 14.23 1.87 4.10
CA LEU A 258 14.43 1.48 5.50
C LEU A 258 15.40 0.30 5.51
N ASN A 259 16.56 0.48 6.13
CA ASN A 259 17.56 -0.54 6.34
C ASN A 259 17.45 -1.07 7.76
N VAL A 260 17.31 -2.38 7.90
CA VAL A 260 17.29 -3.05 9.20
C VAL A 260 18.72 -3.19 9.70
N THR A 261 18.98 -2.63 10.87
CA THR A 261 20.31 -2.63 11.49
C THR A 261 20.46 -3.77 12.49
N ALA A 262 19.37 -4.20 13.12
CA ALA A 262 19.31 -5.38 13.98
C ALA A 262 17.89 -5.95 14.01
N PHE A 263 17.80 -7.27 14.12
CA PHE A 263 16.52 -7.99 14.21
C PHE A 263 16.61 -9.08 15.28
N ALA A 264 15.65 -9.10 16.19
CA ALA A 264 15.56 -10.07 17.27
C ALA A 264 14.16 -10.70 17.32
N ILE A 265 14.12 -12.01 17.54
CA ILE A 265 12.87 -12.73 17.79
C ILE A 265 12.46 -12.48 19.24
N GLY A 266 11.19 -12.14 19.44
CA GLY A 266 10.64 -11.77 20.74
C GLY A 266 10.51 -10.27 20.95
N VAL A 267 9.73 -9.93 21.97
CA VAL A 267 9.46 -8.57 22.44
C VAL A 267 9.45 -8.58 23.96
N ASP A 268 9.83 -7.46 24.54
CA ASP A 268 9.60 -7.17 25.95
C ASP A 268 8.18 -6.61 26.11
N GLU A 269 7.31 -7.29 26.86
CA GLU A 269 5.89 -6.92 26.95
C GLU A 269 5.67 -5.58 27.66
N ASP A 270 6.54 -5.23 28.62
CA ASP A 270 6.49 -3.95 29.34
C ASP A 270 6.75 -2.77 28.38
N SER A 271 7.42 -3.02 27.25
CA SER A 271 7.63 -2.01 26.21
C SER A 271 6.34 -1.59 25.49
N PHE A 272 5.21 -2.28 25.67
CA PHE A 272 3.91 -1.86 25.14
C PHE A 272 3.07 -1.01 26.11
N GLU A 273 3.56 -0.74 27.32
CA GLU A 273 2.85 0.12 28.26
C GLU A 273 2.89 1.59 27.81
N LEU A 274 1.71 2.22 27.79
CA LEU A 274 1.60 3.64 27.48
C LEU A 274 2.16 4.48 28.64
N PRO A 275 2.86 5.59 28.36
CA PRO A 275 3.29 6.52 29.39
C PRO A 275 2.11 7.04 30.23
N THR A 276 2.32 7.21 31.54
CA THR A 276 1.27 7.59 32.49
C THR A 276 0.57 8.91 32.17
N PHE A 277 1.26 9.86 31.54
CA PHE A 277 0.66 11.13 31.11
C PHE A 277 -0.33 10.97 29.95
N CYS A 278 -0.24 9.91 29.14
CA CYS A 278 -1.25 9.58 28.13
C CYS A 278 -2.55 9.03 28.74
N LEU A 279 -2.50 8.49 29.97
CA LEU A 279 -3.67 7.94 30.66
C LEU A 279 -4.52 9.03 31.34
N ASN A 280 -3.94 10.21 31.59
CA ASN A 280 -4.51 11.25 32.46
C ASN A 280 -5.04 12.48 31.71
N ARG A 281 -5.10 12.48 30.36
CA ARG A 281 -5.63 13.63 29.60
C ARG A 281 -6.70 13.19 28.60
N PRO A 282 -7.86 13.87 28.55
CA PRO A 282 -8.88 13.58 27.55
C PRO A 282 -8.34 13.91 26.16
N SER A 283 -8.45 12.93 25.26
CA SER A 283 -8.10 13.04 23.85
C SER A 283 -8.79 14.26 23.24
N ILE A 284 -8.01 15.24 22.77
CA ILE A 284 -8.55 16.29 21.91
C ILE A 284 -8.72 15.64 20.53
N ALA A 285 -9.95 15.29 20.18
CA ALA A 285 -10.30 14.95 18.81
C ALA A 285 -10.11 16.20 17.95
N VAL A 286 -9.16 16.15 17.01
CA VAL A 286 -9.09 17.14 15.95
C VAL A 286 -10.04 16.66 14.86
N VAL A 287 -11.13 17.39 14.68
CA VAL A 287 -12.12 17.23 13.59
C VAL A 287 -11.52 17.74 12.29
#